data_AF-A0A7J5Q545-F1
#
_entry.id   AF-A0A7J5Q545-F1
#
_cell.length_a   1.000
_cell.length_b   1.000
_cell.length_c   1.000
_cell.angle_alpha   90.00
_cell.angle_beta   90.00
_cell.angle_gamma   90.00
#
_symmetry.space_group_name_H-M   'P 1'
#
loop_
_entity.id
_entity.type
_entity.pdbx_description
1 polymer ?
#
loop_
_entity_poly.entity_id
_entity_poly.type
_entity_poly.pdbx_seq_one_letter_code
_entity_poly.pdbx_strand_id
1 'polypeptide(L)'
;MPSIYVLKEWDRAFLNAKTNLFKDLLAGDVHWPQVLWETSALDGVNANEELAQVLTQNILARMQPVQFEKDKIIKDNIQCETLKVQTILKAQRFTENIDIESSNTGDFFDINGQCKINIRPACDCVGRNGMKKVYLINCQPFNPKIDFQAQYGNFSERNNEAKIGPLYKNKFYTFSFKEMEIAEYNDIKQYKKGRILMPFITYITEKYSLYIQRQGLPRIPKIAIPNYEEQKEDDNDKELEVLKAENLKLQEQNKDLLKQEVITKSCRTTIRYVQRGRKRKKK
;
A
#
# COMPACT_ATOMS: atom_id res chain seq x y z
N MET A 1 22.57 11.47 -11.31
CA MET A 1 21.15 11.54 -10.89
C MET A 1 21.04 11.03 -9.46
N PRO A 2 20.30 11.70 -8.54
CA PRO A 2 20.15 11.28 -7.14
C PRO A 2 19.75 9.81 -6.94
N SER A 3 18.81 9.31 -7.75
CA SER A 3 18.36 7.91 -7.67
C SER A 3 19.46 6.89 -8.02
N ILE A 4 20.33 7.18 -9.00
CA ILE A 4 21.48 6.32 -9.32
C ILE A 4 22.48 6.31 -8.16
N TYR A 5 22.70 7.44 -7.50
CA TYR A 5 23.58 7.50 -6.34
C TYR A 5 23.06 6.63 -5.19
N VAL A 6 21.78 6.81 -4.81
CA VAL A 6 21.14 6.00 -3.77
C VAL A 6 21.22 4.51 -4.09
N LEU A 7 20.91 4.12 -5.33
CA LEU A 7 20.99 2.73 -5.77
C LEU A 7 22.42 2.18 -5.65
N LYS A 8 23.44 2.92 -6.10
CA LYS A 8 24.84 2.47 -6.03
C LYS A 8 25.35 2.28 -4.60
N GLU A 9 25.01 3.18 -3.69
CA GLU A 9 25.40 3.04 -2.28
C GLU A 9 24.71 1.84 -1.63
N TRP A 10 23.43 1.62 -1.94
CA TRP A 10 22.69 0.45 -1.50
C TRP A 10 23.27 -0.86 -2.10
N ASP A 11 23.55 -0.89 -3.40
CA ASP A 11 24.14 -2.04 -4.09
C ASP A 11 25.51 -2.39 -3.52
N ARG A 12 26.32 -1.38 -3.16
CA ARG A 12 27.61 -1.60 -2.51
C ARG A 12 27.45 -2.32 -1.16
N ALA A 13 26.52 -1.87 -0.33
CA ALA A 13 26.22 -2.53 0.94
C ALA A 13 25.71 -3.97 0.73
N PHE A 14 24.83 -4.16 -0.26
CA PHE A 14 24.30 -5.48 -0.63
C PHE A 14 25.41 -6.44 -1.10
N LEU A 15 26.29 -5.98 -2.01
CA LEU A 15 27.41 -6.78 -2.53
C LEU A 15 28.42 -7.14 -1.44
N ASN A 16 28.67 -6.24 -0.50
CA ASN A 16 29.53 -6.54 0.66
C ASN A 16 28.91 -7.63 1.54
N ALA A 17 27.61 -7.50 1.87
CA ALA A 17 26.90 -8.51 2.66
C ALA A 17 26.86 -9.87 1.95
N LYS A 18 26.59 -9.88 0.64
CA LYS A 18 26.64 -11.08 -0.21
C LYS A 18 28.02 -11.72 -0.20
N THR A 19 29.08 -10.94 -0.39
CA THR A 19 30.45 -11.47 -0.41
C THR A 19 30.84 -12.08 0.93
N ASN A 20 30.48 -11.42 2.04
CA ASN A 20 30.76 -11.93 3.37
C ASN A 20 29.98 -13.22 3.65
N LEU A 21 28.68 -13.28 3.31
CA LEU A 21 27.90 -14.51 3.44
C LEU A 21 28.53 -15.68 2.68
N PHE A 22 28.95 -15.47 1.43
CA PHE A 22 29.55 -16.53 0.64
C PHE A 22 30.89 -17.00 1.22
N LYS A 23 31.68 -16.09 1.81
CA LYS A 23 32.89 -16.48 2.55
C LYS A 23 32.57 -17.33 3.78
N ASP A 24 31.55 -16.94 4.56
CA ASP A 24 31.12 -17.69 5.73
C ASP A 24 30.64 -19.11 5.34
N LEU A 25 29.82 -19.22 4.29
CA LEU A 25 29.31 -20.50 3.80
C LEU A 25 30.43 -21.40 3.27
N LEU A 26 31.35 -20.84 2.47
CA LEU A 26 32.51 -21.57 1.95
C LEU A 26 33.47 -22.03 3.06
N ALA A 27 33.60 -21.27 4.15
CA ALA A 27 34.40 -21.66 5.31
C ALA A 27 33.76 -22.80 6.11
N GLY A 28 32.42 -22.92 6.08
CA GLY A 28 31.69 -24.05 6.65
C GLY A 28 31.84 -25.33 5.84
N ASP A 29 31.48 -25.27 4.54
CA ASP A 29 31.68 -26.36 3.59
C ASP A 29 31.66 -25.82 2.14
N VAL A 30 32.58 -26.27 1.29
CA VAL A 30 32.61 -25.86 -0.13
C VAL A 30 31.41 -26.37 -0.92
N HIS A 31 30.76 -27.44 -0.45
CA HIS A 31 29.55 -28.04 -1.02
C HIS A 31 28.27 -27.58 -0.31
N TRP A 32 28.29 -26.46 0.44
CA TRP A 32 27.11 -25.93 1.12
C TRP A 32 25.83 -25.88 0.25
N PRO A 33 25.85 -25.61 -1.07
CA PRO A 33 24.62 -25.62 -1.87
C PRO A 33 24.02 -27.03 -1.96
N GLN A 34 24.87 -28.05 -2.15
CA GLN A 34 24.46 -29.44 -2.23
C GLN A 34 23.93 -29.92 -0.88
N VAL A 35 24.61 -29.57 0.22
CA VAL A 35 24.16 -29.91 1.58
C VAL A 35 22.75 -29.37 1.83
N LEU A 36 22.51 -28.09 1.56
CA LEU A 36 21.18 -27.48 1.72
C LEU A 36 20.13 -28.10 0.80
N TRP A 37 20.52 -28.47 -0.42
CA TRP A 37 19.61 -29.11 -1.39
C TRP A 37 19.17 -30.50 -0.90
N GLU A 38 20.12 -31.34 -0.51
CA GLU A 38 19.87 -32.70 -0.07
C GLU A 38 19.04 -32.72 1.22
N THR A 39 19.33 -31.85 2.19
CA THR A 39 18.53 -31.74 3.42
C THR A 39 17.10 -31.29 3.13
N SER A 40 16.93 -30.30 2.25
CA SER A 40 15.58 -29.85 1.83
C SER A 40 14.77 -30.96 1.17
N ALA A 41 15.42 -31.77 0.33
CA ALA A 41 14.78 -32.91 -0.33
C ALA A 41 14.40 -34.01 0.67
N LEU A 42 15.26 -34.29 1.65
CA LEU A 42 14.98 -35.24 2.74
C LEU A 42 13.80 -34.79 3.61
N ASP A 43 13.66 -33.49 3.86
CA ASP A 43 12.57 -32.90 4.63
C ASP A 43 11.26 -32.73 3.83
N GLY A 44 11.28 -33.05 2.52
CA GLY A 44 10.11 -32.96 1.65
C GLY A 44 9.67 -31.53 1.34
N VAL A 45 10.58 -30.55 1.45
CA VAL A 45 10.33 -29.13 1.14
C VAL A 45 10.93 -28.75 -0.22
N ASN A 46 10.51 -27.61 -0.77
CA ASN A 46 11.01 -27.15 -2.07
C ASN A 46 12.43 -26.59 -1.94
N ALA A 47 13.44 -27.39 -2.33
CA ALA A 47 14.86 -27.01 -2.24
C ALA A 47 15.20 -25.69 -2.95
N ASN A 48 14.51 -25.33 -4.04
CA ASN A 48 14.74 -24.05 -4.71
C ASN A 48 14.30 -22.86 -3.84
N GLU A 49 13.15 -22.98 -3.19
CA GLU A 49 12.62 -21.95 -2.29
C GLU A 49 13.49 -21.81 -1.05
N GLU A 50 13.90 -22.93 -0.45
CA GLU A 50 14.76 -22.95 0.74
C GLU A 50 16.12 -22.30 0.46
N LEU A 51 16.80 -22.67 -0.63
CA LEU A 51 18.07 -22.05 -1.01
C LEU A 51 17.94 -20.54 -1.24
N ALA A 52 16.91 -20.12 -1.99
CA ALA A 52 16.66 -18.71 -2.26
C ALA A 52 16.35 -17.94 -0.96
N GLN A 53 15.58 -18.53 -0.07
CA GLN A 53 15.21 -17.95 1.22
C GLN A 53 16.42 -17.79 2.13
N VAL A 54 17.24 -18.84 2.29
CA VAL A 54 18.47 -18.80 3.10
C VAL A 54 19.38 -17.68 2.59
N LEU A 55 19.65 -17.62 1.29
CA LEU A 55 20.50 -16.58 0.72
C LEU A 55 19.91 -15.18 0.95
N THR A 56 18.64 -14.98 0.63
CA THR A 56 18.01 -13.67 0.71
C THR A 56 17.99 -13.14 2.14
N GLN A 57 17.53 -13.95 3.10
CA GLN A 57 17.43 -13.55 4.50
C GLN A 57 18.81 -13.29 5.10
N ASN A 58 19.79 -14.14 4.80
CA ASN A 58 21.15 -13.99 5.34
C ASN A 58 21.88 -12.77 4.77
N ILE A 59 21.66 -12.43 3.50
CA ILE A 59 22.22 -11.20 2.90
C ILE A 59 21.59 -9.99 3.57
N LEU A 60 20.26 -9.92 3.64
CA LEU A 60 19.56 -8.78 4.23
C LEU A 60 19.93 -8.58 5.71
N ALA A 61 20.05 -9.66 6.49
CA ALA A 61 20.45 -9.59 7.90
C ALA A 61 21.91 -9.13 8.11
N ARG A 62 22.78 -9.30 7.10
CA ARG A 62 24.19 -8.87 7.14
C ARG A 62 24.41 -7.50 6.53
N MET A 63 23.42 -6.92 5.86
CA MET A 63 23.54 -5.57 5.30
C MET A 63 23.71 -4.56 6.43
N GLN A 64 24.82 -3.82 6.38
CA GLN A 64 25.04 -2.70 7.29
C GLN A 64 24.14 -1.51 6.90
N PRO A 65 23.74 -0.66 7.86
CA PRO A 65 23.00 0.55 7.57
C PRO A 65 23.71 1.42 6.53
N VAL A 66 23.02 1.72 5.43
CA VAL A 66 23.57 2.55 4.36
C VAL A 66 23.50 4.02 4.78
N GLN A 67 24.63 4.72 4.69
CA GLN A 67 24.71 6.15 4.93
C GLN A 67 24.65 6.88 3.58
N PHE A 68 23.75 7.84 3.46
CA PHE A 68 23.61 8.63 2.23
C PHE A 68 23.99 10.09 2.48
N GLU A 69 24.71 10.68 1.53
CA GLU A 69 25.11 12.09 1.57
C GLU A 69 23.97 12.99 1.07
N LYS A 70 23.54 13.93 1.93
CA LYS A 70 22.37 14.79 1.68
C LYS A 70 22.51 15.63 0.42
N ASP A 71 23.68 16.20 0.17
CA ASP A 71 24.03 17.03 -0.98
C ASP A 71 24.03 16.26 -2.31
N LYS A 72 24.28 14.94 -2.27
CA LYS A 72 24.15 14.08 -3.46
C LYS A 72 22.69 13.73 -3.79
N ILE A 73 21.81 13.76 -2.79
CA ILE A 73 20.37 13.50 -2.92
C ILE A 73 19.61 14.77 -3.31
N ILE A 74 19.79 15.85 -2.55
CA ILE A 74 19.04 17.10 -2.68
C ILE A 74 19.82 18.03 -3.60
N LYS A 75 19.43 18.06 -4.88
CA LYS A 75 20.05 18.93 -5.89
C LYS A 75 19.24 20.18 -6.18
N ASP A 76 17.93 20.08 -6.08
CA ASP A 76 16.98 21.14 -6.40
C ASP A 76 15.99 21.33 -5.25
N ASN A 77 15.44 22.53 -5.13
CA ASN A 77 14.37 22.81 -4.17
C ASN A 77 13.03 22.35 -4.76
N ILE A 78 12.71 21.07 -4.57
CA ILE A 78 11.51 20.44 -5.14
C ILE A 78 10.34 20.58 -4.15
N GLN A 79 9.18 21.05 -4.64
CA GLN A 79 7.95 20.99 -3.85
C GLN A 79 7.42 19.56 -3.75
N CYS A 80 7.12 19.14 -2.53
CA CYS A 80 6.62 17.81 -2.22
C CYS A 80 5.09 17.78 -2.41
N GLU A 81 4.64 17.41 -3.61
CA GLU A 81 3.21 17.30 -3.92
C GLU A 81 2.62 15.97 -3.41
N THR A 82 1.39 16.01 -2.91
CA THR A 82 0.69 14.84 -2.34
C THR A 82 0.68 13.63 -3.29
N LEU A 83 0.37 13.84 -4.57
CA LEU A 83 0.29 12.75 -5.55
C LEU A 83 1.65 12.08 -5.80
N LYS A 84 2.74 12.85 -5.77
CA LYS A 84 4.11 12.33 -5.94
C LYS A 84 4.47 11.45 -4.75
N VAL A 85 4.22 11.93 -3.53
CA VAL A 85 4.43 11.15 -2.30
C VAL A 85 3.60 9.87 -2.34
N GLN A 86 2.32 9.97 -2.67
CA GLN A 86 1.44 8.80 -2.74
C GLN A 86 1.93 7.77 -3.76
N THR A 87 2.43 8.21 -4.91
CA THR A 87 2.95 7.30 -5.94
C THR A 87 4.20 6.54 -5.45
N ILE A 88 5.12 7.24 -4.77
CA ILE A 88 6.30 6.62 -4.16
C ILE A 88 5.89 5.62 -3.07
N LEU A 89 4.96 6.02 -2.20
CA LEU A 89 4.44 5.16 -1.13
C LEU A 89 3.68 3.94 -1.69
N LYS A 90 2.94 4.08 -2.79
CA LYS A 90 2.31 2.94 -3.49
C LYS A 90 3.37 1.95 -3.94
N ALA A 91 4.45 2.40 -4.56
CA ALA A 91 5.52 1.53 -5.05
C ALA A 91 6.19 0.72 -3.92
N GLN A 92 6.25 1.28 -2.70
CA GLN A 92 6.72 0.56 -1.50
C GLN A 92 5.75 -0.53 -1.03
N ARG A 93 4.43 -0.32 -1.21
CA ARG A 93 3.36 -1.13 -0.61
C ARG A 93 2.72 -2.13 -1.55
N PHE A 94 2.73 -1.86 -2.84
CA PHE A 94 1.91 -2.55 -3.83
C PHE A 94 2.63 -2.73 -5.15
N THR A 95 2.67 -3.97 -5.66
CA THR A 95 3.18 -4.27 -7.00
C THR A 95 2.04 -4.68 -7.93
N GLU A 96 2.02 -4.10 -9.13
CA GLU A 96 1.19 -4.55 -10.25
C GLU A 96 1.97 -5.51 -11.17
N ASN A 97 3.28 -5.64 -10.98
CA ASN A 97 4.11 -6.63 -11.63
C ASN A 97 3.99 -7.95 -10.87
N ILE A 98 3.08 -8.80 -11.32
CA ILE A 98 2.69 -10.06 -10.69
C ILE A 98 2.60 -11.17 -11.72
N ASP A 99 2.90 -12.38 -11.28
CA ASP A 99 2.53 -13.59 -12.02
C ASP A 99 1.06 -13.94 -11.74
N ILE A 100 0.27 -14.11 -12.81
CA ILE A 100 -1.17 -14.41 -12.76
C ILE A 100 -1.41 -15.92 -12.54
N GLU A 101 -0.42 -16.78 -12.78
CA GLU A 101 -0.59 -18.23 -12.63
C GLU A 101 -0.28 -18.74 -11.21
N SER A 102 0.38 -17.91 -10.40
CA SER A 102 0.69 -18.19 -8.99
C SER A 102 -0.12 -17.34 -8.01
N SER A 103 -0.74 -18.04 -7.06
CA SER A 103 -1.35 -17.41 -5.90
C SER A 103 -0.30 -17.12 -4.82
N ASN A 104 -0.41 -15.98 -4.15
CA ASN A 104 0.43 -15.63 -3.00
C ASN A 104 -0.40 -14.86 -1.97
N THR A 105 0.09 -14.83 -0.73
CA THR A 105 -0.42 -13.94 0.31
C THR A 105 -0.33 -12.48 -0.15
N GLY A 106 -1.38 -11.71 0.09
CA GLY A 106 -1.49 -10.31 -0.28
C GLY A 106 -1.89 -10.06 -1.72
N ASP A 107 -2.11 -11.10 -2.54
CA ASP A 107 -2.71 -10.95 -3.86
C ASP A 107 -4.04 -10.19 -3.74
N PHE A 108 -4.18 -9.14 -4.53
CA PHE A 108 -5.30 -8.21 -4.53
C PHE A 108 -6.16 -8.42 -5.76
N PHE A 109 -7.46 -8.55 -5.56
CA PHE A 109 -8.45 -8.83 -6.59
C PHE A 109 -9.47 -7.70 -6.65
N ASP A 110 -9.86 -7.32 -7.87
CA ASP A 110 -10.99 -6.44 -8.14
C ASP A 110 -12.01 -7.24 -8.96
N ILE A 111 -12.99 -7.82 -8.26
CA ILE A 111 -14.02 -8.68 -8.82
C ILE A 111 -15.27 -7.84 -9.01
N ASN A 112 -15.47 -7.31 -10.22
CA ASN A 112 -16.63 -6.48 -10.58
C ASN A 112 -16.85 -5.28 -9.62
N GLY A 113 -15.76 -4.63 -9.19
CA GLY A 113 -15.80 -3.50 -8.25
C GLY A 113 -15.75 -3.89 -6.77
N GLN A 114 -15.83 -5.19 -6.45
CA GLN A 114 -15.60 -5.70 -5.10
C GLN A 114 -14.12 -6.03 -4.93
N CYS A 115 -13.47 -5.31 -4.02
CA CYS A 115 -12.07 -5.53 -3.68
C CYS A 115 -11.95 -6.67 -2.66
N LYS A 116 -11.04 -7.61 -2.93
CA LYS A 116 -10.68 -8.70 -2.01
C LYS A 116 -9.17 -8.90 -1.96
N ILE A 117 -8.65 -9.43 -0.86
CA ILE A 117 -7.25 -9.84 -0.75
C ILE A 117 -7.11 -11.27 -0.24
N ASN A 118 -6.10 -11.98 -0.74
CA ASN A 118 -5.73 -13.30 -0.23
C ASN A 118 -4.90 -13.15 1.05
N ILE A 119 -5.36 -13.73 2.15
CA ILE A 119 -4.63 -13.81 3.43
C ILE A 119 -4.10 -15.21 3.74
N ARG A 120 -4.21 -16.15 2.79
CA ARG A 120 -3.70 -17.51 2.97
C ARG A 120 -2.18 -17.47 3.22
N PRO A 121 -1.63 -18.20 4.21
CA PRO A 121 -0.20 -18.23 4.48
C PRO A 121 0.64 -18.57 3.25
N ALA A 122 1.83 -17.99 3.13
CA ALA A 122 2.68 -18.13 1.94
C ALA A 122 3.06 -19.59 1.66
N CYS A 123 3.41 -20.35 2.71
CA CYS A 123 3.74 -21.77 2.64
C CYS A 123 2.60 -22.66 2.13
N ASP A 124 1.35 -22.19 2.28
CA ASP A 124 0.16 -22.90 1.80
C ASP A 124 -0.26 -22.47 0.40
N CYS A 125 0.24 -21.33 -0.10
CA CYS A 125 -0.10 -20.82 -1.44
C CYS A 125 0.47 -21.70 -2.56
N VAL A 126 1.56 -22.42 -2.30
CA VAL A 126 2.13 -23.44 -3.18
C VAL A 126 1.28 -24.69 -3.05
N GLY A 127 0.32 -24.88 -3.96
CA GLY A 127 -0.71 -25.92 -3.85
C GLY A 127 -0.13 -27.33 -3.65
N ARG A 128 -0.19 -27.84 -2.41
CA ARG A 128 0.06 -29.25 -2.11
C ARG A 128 -1.11 -30.06 -2.70
N ASN A 129 -0.82 -31.06 -3.52
CA ASN A 129 -1.81 -31.93 -4.20
C ASN A 129 -2.66 -31.25 -5.29
N GLY A 130 -2.17 -30.18 -5.92
CA GLY A 130 -2.81 -29.56 -7.09
C GLY A 130 -4.02 -28.65 -6.79
N MET A 131 -4.50 -28.59 -5.55
CA MET A 131 -5.52 -27.63 -5.11
C MET A 131 -4.90 -26.28 -4.76
N LYS A 132 -5.25 -25.23 -5.51
CA LYS A 132 -4.80 -23.86 -5.27
C LYS A 132 -5.97 -23.05 -4.70
N LYS A 133 -6.22 -23.15 -3.40
CA LYS A 133 -7.24 -22.33 -2.72
C LYS A 133 -6.68 -20.98 -2.30
N VAL A 134 -7.55 -19.98 -2.25
CA VAL A 134 -7.28 -18.65 -1.68
C VAL A 134 -8.26 -18.33 -0.57
N TYR A 135 -7.82 -17.51 0.38
CA TYR A 135 -8.59 -17.15 1.57
C TYR A 135 -8.81 -15.64 1.48
N LEU A 136 -10.00 -15.25 1.05
CA LEU A 136 -10.31 -13.89 0.65
C LEU A 136 -10.99 -13.15 1.78
N ILE A 137 -10.47 -11.97 2.13
CA ILE A 137 -11.18 -11.00 2.95
C ILE A 137 -11.52 -9.75 2.14
N ASN A 138 -12.63 -9.11 2.49
CA ASN A 138 -13.14 -7.94 1.79
C ASN A 138 -12.30 -6.69 2.09
N CYS A 139 -12.08 -5.87 1.07
CA CYS A 139 -11.53 -4.53 1.20
C CYS A 139 -12.43 -3.47 0.55
N GLN A 140 -12.36 -2.25 1.06
CA GLN A 140 -13.11 -1.12 0.52
C GLN A 140 -12.26 0.15 0.58
N PRO A 141 -12.31 1.03 -0.45
CA PRO A 141 -11.62 2.30 -0.39
C PRO A 141 -12.21 3.21 0.68
N PHE A 142 -11.39 4.01 1.36
CA PHE A 142 -11.84 5.00 2.35
C PHE A 142 -11.12 6.35 2.19
N ASN A 143 -11.66 7.39 2.83
CA ASN A 143 -11.03 8.71 2.89
C ASN A 143 -10.04 8.78 4.06
N PRO A 144 -8.72 8.90 3.80
CA PRO A 144 -7.71 8.86 4.86
C PRO A 144 -7.80 10.02 5.85
N LYS A 145 -8.39 11.16 5.49
CA LYS A 145 -8.40 12.36 6.35
C LYS A 145 -9.13 12.14 7.69
N ILE A 146 -10.16 11.29 7.69
CA ILE A 146 -11.04 11.10 8.85
C ILE A 146 -10.32 10.30 9.94
N ASP A 147 -9.58 9.27 9.53
CA ASP A 147 -8.99 8.31 10.45
C ASP A 147 -7.50 8.56 10.74
N PHE A 148 -6.86 9.52 10.06
CA PHE A 148 -5.42 9.72 10.17
C PHE A 148 -5.03 10.39 11.49
N GLN A 149 -4.23 9.71 12.29
CA GLN A 149 -3.68 10.21 13.54
C GLN A 149 -2.32 10.87 13.26
N ALA A 150 -2.33 12.18 13.03
CA ALA A 150 -1.15 12.94 12.60
C ALA A 150 0.06 12.79 13.54
N GLN A 151 -0.17 12.62 14.85
CA GLN A 151 0.89 12.43 15.84
C GLN A 151 1.70 11.13 15.62
N TYR A 152 1.04 10.05 15.20
CA TYR A 152 1.65 8.73 15.07
C TYR A 152 1.91 8.32 13.62
N GLY A 153 1.37 9.07 12.65
CA GLY A 153 1.51 8.76 11.23
C GLY A 153 0.78 7.49 10.81
N ASN A 154 -0.27 7.10 11.54
CA ASN A 154 -1.05 5.89 11.31
C ASN A 154 -2.57 6.21 11.24
N PHE A 155 -3.38 5.18 11.03
CA PHE A 155 -4.84 5.30 11.01
C PHE A 155 -5.45 4.75 12.30
N SER A 156 -6.52 5.38 12.76
CA SER A 156 -7.41 4.84 13.77
C SER A 156 -8.15 3.62 13.20
N GLU A 157 -7.98 2.47 13.86
CA GLU A 157 -8.51 1.19 13.43
C GLU A 157 -9.30 0.52 14.54
N ARG A 158 -10.35 -0.22 14.17
CA ARG A 158 -11.03 -1.15 15.07
C ARG A 158 -10.32 -2.50 15.08
N ASN A 159 -10.56 -3.32 16.11
CA ASN A 159 -9.98 -4.66 16.22
C ASN A 159 -10.37 -5.63 15.09
N ASN A 160 -11.39 -5.31 14.30
CA ASN A 160 -11.91 -6.14 13.22
C ASN A 160 -11.58 -5.61 11.82
N GLU A 161 -10.62 -4.69 11.73
CA GLU A 161 -10.16 -4.14 10.47
C GLU A 161 -8.67 -3.76 10.50
N ALA A 162 -8.11 -3.54 9.31
CA ALA A 162 -6.84 -2.85 9.11
C ALA A 162 -7.00 -1.78 8.03
N LYS A 163 -6.22 -0.71 8.09
CA LYS A 163 -6.24 0.40 7.13
C LYS A 163 -4.84 0.61 6.55
N ILE A 164 -4.71 0.44 5.24
CA ILE A 164 -3.43 0.66 4.53
C ILE A 164 -3.67 1.46 3.27
N GLY A 165 -2.74 2.36 2.98
CA GLY A 165 -2.64 2.99 1.69
C GLY A 165 -1.38 3.83 1.56
N PRO A 166 -1.16 4.42 0.38
CA PRO A 166 -1.90 4.17 -0.86
C PRO A 166 -1.55 2.82 -1.51
N LEU A 167 -2.51 2.19 -2.20
CA LEU A 167 -2.37 0.92 -2.93
C LEU A 167 -2.86 1.07 -4.39
N TYR A 168 -3.67 0.12 -4.88
CA TYR A 168 -4.24 0.13 -6.23
C TYR A 168 -4.99 1.44 -6.52
N LYS A 169 -4.69 2.06 -7.67
CA LYS A 169 -5.20 3.37 -8.11
C LYS A 169 -4.93 4.52 -7.12
N ASN A 170 -3.83 4.47 -6.36
CA ASN A 170 -3.46 5.46 -5.33
C ASN A 170 -4.52 5.67 -4.23
N LYS A 171 -5.39 4.67 -4.01
CA LYS A 171 -6.43 4.72 -2.97
C LYS A 171 -5.96 4.10 -1.66
N PHE A 172 -6.61 4.49 -0.56
CA PHE A 172 -6.46 3.91 0.76
C PHE A 172 -7.59 2.91 0.99
N TYR A 173 -7.29 1.76 1.61
CA TYR A 173 -8.25 0.67 1.77
C TYR A 173 -8.38 0.25 3.23
N THR A 174 -9.62 -0.03 3.64
CA THR A 174 -9.95 -0.75 4.87
C THR A 174 -10.17 -2.21 4.52
N PHE A 175 -9.51 -3.10 5.25
CA PHE A 175 -9.64 -4.56 5.14
C PHE A 175 -10.51 -5.05 6.29
N SER A 176 -11.63 -5.71 5.99
CA SER A 176 -12.56 -6.19 7.01
C SER A 176 -12.27 -7.65 7.36
N PHE A 177 -12.19 -7.96 8.66
CA PHE A 177 -11.91 -9.31 9.14
C PHE A 177 -13.18 -10.13 9.45
N LYS A 178 -14.36 -9.52 9.31
CA LYS A 178 -15.64 -10.15 9.71
C LYS A 178 -16.00 -11.37 8.87
N GLU A 179 -15.65 -11.35 7.59
CA GLU A 179 -16.02 -12.36 6.62
C GLU A 179 -14.77 -12.81 5.87
N MET A 180 -14.65 -14.12 5.69
CA MET A 180 -13.61 -14.75 4.89
C MET A 180 -14.24 -15.78 3.97
N GLU A 181 -13.88 -15.72 2.70
CA GLU A 181 -14.37 -16.62 1.66
C GLU A 181 -13.21 -17.48 1.14
N ILE A 182 -13.45 -18.78 1.02
CA ILE A 182 -12.51 -19.70 0.37
C ILE A 182 -12.95 -19.91 -1.06
N ALA A 183 -12.06 -19.65 -2.02
CA ALA A 183 -12.31 -19.85 -3.44
C ALA A 183 -11.17 -20.63 -4.10
N GLU A 184 -11.47 -21.30 -5.22
CA GLU A 184 -10.45 -21.86 -6.10
C GLU A 184 -9.75 -20.75 -6.87
N TYR A 185 -8.42 -20.78 -6.90
CA TYR A 185 -7.63 -19.71 -7.51
C TYR A 185 -7.89 -19.58 -9.01
N ASN A 186 -8.11 -20.71 -9.68
CA ASN A 186 -8.38 -20.74 -11.13
C ASN A 186 -9.65 -19.94 -11.51
N ASP A 187 -10.62 -19.84 -10.60
CA ASP A 187 -11.88 -19.15 -10.85
C ASP A 187 -11.76 -17.63 -10.74
N ILE A 188 -10.72 -17.15 -10.04
CA ILE A 188 -10.57 -15.72 -9.71
C ILE A 188 -9.29 -15.08 -10.25
N LYS A 189 -8.33 -15.86 -10.78
CA LYS A 189 -7.00 -15.37 -11.15
C LYS A 189 -7.04 -14.22 -12.16
N GLN A 190 -8.04 -14.20 -13.05
CA GLN A 190 -8.28 -13.12 -14.03
C GLN A 190 -8.61 -11.77 -13.38
N TYR A 191 -9.08 -11.75 -12.14
CA TYR A 191 -9.41 -10.53 -11.40
C TYR A 191 -8.23 -9.97 -10.60
N LYS A 192 -7.09 -10.68 -10.55
CA LYS A 192 -5.89 -10.25 -9.83
C LYS A 192 -5.35 -8.94 -10.44
N LYS A 193 -5.16 -7.91 -9.61
CA LYS A 193 -4.66 -6.59 -10.02
C LYS A 193 -3.28 -6.25 -9.49
N GLY A 194 -2.80 -6.99 -8.51
CA GLY A 194 -1.49 -6.79 -7.93
C GLY A 194 -1.33 -7.55 -6.62
N ARG A 195 -0.35 -7.14 -5.83
CA ARG A 195 -0.02 -7.73 -4.54
C ARG A 195 0.42 -6.67 -3.54
N ILE A 196 -0.12 -6.75 -2.33
CA ILE A 196 0.37 -6.01 -1.17
C ILE A 196 1.68 -6.65 -0.71
N LEU A 197 2.73 -5.86 -0.64
CA LEU A 197 4.08 -6.30 -0.29
C LEU A 197 4.27 -6.36 1.24
N MET A 198 5.27 -7.14 1.67
CA MET A 198 5.74 -7.06 3.05
C MET A 198 6.33 -5.68 3.33
N PRO A 199 6.22 -5.16 4.57
CA PRO A 199 5.59 -5.77 5.75
C PRO A 199 4.07 -5.55 5.83
N PHE A 200 3.47 -4.84 4.87
CA PHE A 200 2.08 -4.40 4.93
C PHE A 200 1.09 -5.57 4.89
N ILE A 201 1.37 -6.60 4.10
CA ILE A 201 0.53 -7.81 4.13
C ILE A 201 0.66 -8.55 5.46
N THR A 202 1.87 -8.62 6.03
CA THR A 202 2.12 -9.25 7.33
C THR A 202 1.29 -8.58 8.41
N TYR A 203 1.28 -7.25 8.44
CA TYR A 203 0.45 -6.46 9.35
C TYR A 203 -1.04 -6.83 9.27
N ILE A 204 -1.59 -6.98 8.05
CA ILE A 204 -2.99 -7.39 7.87
C ILE A 204 -3.21 -8.81 8.41
N THR A 205 -2.34 -9.75 8.06
CA THR A 205 -2.49 -11.16 8.47
C THR A 205 -2.34 -11.35 9.98
N GLU A 206 -1.46 -10.59 10.63
CA GLU A 206 -1.29 -10.60 12.09
C GLU A 206 -2.53 -10.03 12.79
N LYS A 207 -3.03 -8.89 12.33
CA LYS A 207 -4.28 -8.29 12.83
C LYS A 207 -5.48 -9.22 12.65
N TYR A 208 -5.58 -9.90 11.52
CA TYR A 208 -6.61 -10.90 11.28
C TYR A 208 -6.50 -12.07 12.27
N SER A 209 -5.29 -12.58 12.50
CA SER A 209 -5.04 -13.67 13.46
C SER A 209 -5.47 -13.28 14.88
N LEU A 210 -5.12 -12.06 15.32
CA LEU A 210 -5.56 -11.51 16.61
C LEU A 210 -7.09 -11.37 16.68
N TYR A 211 -7.73 -10.97 15.59
CA TYR A 211 -9.20 -10.87 15.53
C TYR A 211 -9.89 -12.22 15.74
N ILE A 212 -9.36 -13.29 15.15
CA ILE A 212 -9.91 -14.65 15.31
C ILE A 212 -9.74 -15.16 16.74
N GLN A 213 -8.67 -14.78 17.43
CA GLN A 213 -8.36 -15.20 18.80
C GLN A 213 -9.08 -14.39 19.90
N ARG A 214 -9.96 -13.45 19.53
CA ARG A 214 -10.59 -12.54 20.50
C ARG A 214 -11.40 -13.27 21.58
N GLN A 215 -11.26 -12.81 22.81
CA GLN A 215 -12.10 -13.26 23.92
C GLN A 215 -13.52 -12.67 23.79
N GLY A 216 -14.53 -13.52 23.91
CA GLY A 216 -15.95 -13.14 23.84
C GLY A 216 -16.44 -12.49 25.12
N LEU A 217 -15.93 -11.31 25.47
CA LEU A 217 -16.45 -10.55 26.60
C LEU A 217 -17.89 -10.06 26.29
N PRO A 218 -18.80 -10.08 27.28
CA PRO A 218 -20.14 -9.55 27.10
C PRO A 218 -20.07 -8.06 26.76
N ARG A 219 -20.94 -7.61 25.84
CA ARG A 219 -21.03 -6.19 25.51
C ARG A 219 -21.57 -5.42 26.72
N ILE A 220 -20.98 -4.27 26.99
CA ILE A 220 -21.51 -3.34 27.98
C ILE A 220 -22.78 -2.69 27.40
N PRO A 221 -23.96 -2.83 28.06
CA PRO A 221 -25.18 -2.15 27.62
C PRO A 221 -25.00 -0.64 27.64
N LYS A 222 -25.57 0.07 26.67
CA LYS A 222 -25.43 1.54 26.56
C LYS A 222 -25.92 2.28 27.81
N ILE A 223 -26.98 1.80 28.44
CA ILE A 223 -27.55 2.37 29.68
C ILE A 223 -26.57 2.32 30.86
N ALA A 224 -25.54 1.46 30.81
CA ALA A 224 -24.51 1.38 31.84
C ALA A 224 -23.41 2.45 31.67
N ILE A 225 -23.42 3.23 30.59
CA ILE A 225 -22.45 4.29 30.33
C ILE A 225 -23.07 5.65 30.71
N PRO A 226 -22.58 6.32 31.76
CA PRO A 226 -23.02 7.67 32.10
C PRO A 226 -22.84 8.63 30.92
N ASN A 227 -23.82 9.51 30.68
CA ASN A 227 -23.78 10.55 29.65
C ASN A 227 -23.53 10.05 28.21
N TYR A 228 -23.97 8.82 27.88
CA TYR A 228 -23.82 8.25 26.53
C TYR A 228 -24.45 9.12 25.42
N GLU A 229 -25.50 9.89 25.71
CA GLU A 229 -26.15 10.75 24.72
C GLU A 229 -25.33 11.99 24.37
N GLU A 230 -24.58 12.56 25.31
CA GLU A 230 -23.72 13.74 25.11
C GLU A 230 -22.54 13.42 24.16
N GLN A 231 -22.00 12.19 24.20
CA GLN A 231 -20.91 11.77 23.29
C GLN A 231 -21.32 11.73 21.82
N LYS A 232 -22.60 11.47 21.52
CA LYS A 232 -23.08 11.48 20.12
C LYS A 232 -23.15 12.88 19.55
N GLU A 233 -23.44 13.88 20.38
CA GLU A 233 -23.43 15.28 19.96
C GLU A 233 -22.01 15.71 19.62
N ASP A 234 -21.03 15.37 20.47
CA ASP A 234 -19.61 15.66 20.21
C ASP A 234 -19.05 15.02 18.92
N ASP A 235 -19.40 13.77 18.62
CA ASP A 235 -18.94 13.09 17.41
C ASP A 235 -19.64 13.63 16.14
N ASN A 236 -20.94 13.92 16.22
CA ASN A 236 -21.67 14.57 15.12
C ASN A 236 -21.17 16.01 14.89
N ASP A 237 -20.82 16.73 15.95
CA ASP A 237 -20.30 18.09 15.87
C ASP A 237 -18.91 18.10 15.23
N LYS A 238 -18.05 17.12 15.54
CA LYS A 238 -16.77 16.94 14.82
C LYS A 238 -16.98 16.63 13.35
N GLU A 239 -17.90 15.73 13.01
CA GLU A 239 -18.20 15.40 11.61
C GLU A 239 -18.77 16.62 10.86
N LEU A 240 -19.63 17.40 11.53
CA LEU A 240 -20.21 18.64 11.00
C LEU A 240 -19.16 19.74 10.82
N GLU A 241 -18.20 19.89 11.75
CA GLU A 241 -17.08 20.82 11.62
C GLU A 241 -16.16 20.46 10.43
N VAL A 242 -15.85 19.17 10.25
CA VAL A 242 -15.06 18.70 9.11
C VAL A 242 -15.79 18.99 7.79
N LEU A 243 -17.10 18.73 7.71
CA LEU A 243 -17.92 19.01 6.53
C LEU A 243 -18.05 20.52 6.26
N LYS A 244 -18.15 21.35 7.30
CA LYS A 244 -18.15 22.82 7.17
C LYS A 244 -16.81 23.32 6.61
N ALA A 245 -15.69 22.79 7.11
CA ALA A 245 -14.36 23.16 6.62
C ALA A 245 -14.12 22.73 5.16
N GLU A 246 -14.62 21.56 4.74
CA GLU A 246 -14.55 21.15 3.32
C GLU A 246 -15.46 21.99 2.42
N ASN A 247 -16.67 22.35 2.88
CA ASN A 247 -17.55 23.25 2.12
C ASN A 247 -16.95 24.64 1.93
N LEU A 248 -16.30 25.20 2.95
CA LEU A 248 -15.64 26.50 2.85
C LEU A 248 -14.53 26.48 1.80
N LYS A 249 -13.71 25.42 1.78
CA LYS A 249 -12.66 25.23 0.75
C LYS A 249 -13.23 25.10 -0.65
N LEU A 250 -14.34 24.37 -0.82
CA LEU A 250 -15.02 24.24 -2.11
C LEU A 250 -15.61 25.58 -2.58
N GLN A 251 -16.14 26.40 -1.66
CA GLN A 251 -16.64 27.74 -1.97
C GLN A 251 -15.52 28.68 -2.44
N GLU A 252 -14.35 28.64 -1.80
CA GLU A 252 -13.18 29.41 -2.25
C GLU A 252 -12.71 28.98 -3.64
N GLN A 253 -12.60 27.67 -3.88
CA GLN A 253 -12.25 27.12 -5.20
C GLN A 253 -13.24 27.54 -6.29
N ASN A 254 -14.54 27.51 -5.99
CA ASN A 254 -15.58 27.95 -6.92
C ASN A 254 -15.49 29.44 -7.22
N LYS A 255 -15.19 30.27 -6.21
CA LYS A 255 -15.00 31.71 -6.39
C LYS A 255 -13.82 32.03 -7.30
N ASP A 256 -12.73 31.28 -7.18
CA ASP A 256 -11.54 31.47 -8.02
C ASP A 256 -11.76 30.95 -9.45
N LEU A 257 -12.48 29.85 -9.62
CA LEU A 257 -12.94 29.37 -10.94
C LEU A 257 -13.84 30.40 -11.65
N LEU A 258 -14.77 31.02 -10.92
CA LEU A 258 -15.62 32.09 -11.46
C LEU A 258 -14.80 33.30 -11.91
N LYS A 259 -13.81 33.72 -11.12
CA LYS A 259 -12.90 34.82 -11.52
C LYS A 259 -12.14 34.46 -12.80
N GLN A 260 -11.63 33.24 -12.91
CA GLN A 260 -10.93 32.77 -14.12
C GLN A 260 -11.87 32.74 -15.33
N GLU A 261 -13.13 32.33 -15.17
CA GLU A 261 -14.12 32.32 -16.24
C GLU A 261 -14.47 33.73 -16.73
N VAL A 262 -14.62 34.69 -15.80
CA VAL A 262 -14.86 36.12 -16.12
C VAL A 262 -13.68 36.71 -16.90
N ILE A 263 -12.45 36.44 -16.45
CA ILE A 263 -11.24 36.88 -17.17
C ILE A 263 -11.20 36.27 -18.58
N THR A 264 -11.50 34.98 -18.71
CA THR A 264 -11.52 34.28 -20.00
C THR A 264 -12.58 34.83 -20.95
N LYS A 265 -13.78 35.15 -20.46
CA LYS A 265 -14.85 35.79 -21.26
C LYS A 265 -14.48 37.21 -21.68
N SER A 266 -13.82 37.97 -20.81
CA SER A 266 -13.30 39.31 -21.12
C SER A 266 -12.24 39.25 -22.24
N CYS A 267 -11.24 38.38 -22.11
CA CYS A 267 -10.21 38.18 -23.14
C CYS A 267 -10.80 37.74 -24.49
N ARG A 268 -11.79 36.84 -24.51
CA ARG A 268 -12.50 36.42 -25.74
C ARG A 268 -13.25 37.58 -26.40
N THR A 269 -13.82 38.49 -25.62
CA THR A 269 -14.55 39.66 -26.11
C THR A 269 -13.58 40.68 -26.73
N THR A 270 -12.46 40.95 -26.07
CA THR A 270 -11.39 41.81 -26.58
C THR A 270 -10.80 41.27 -27.88
N ILE A 271 -10.52 39.97 -27.96
CA ILE A 271 -10.03 39.33 -29.19
C ILE A 271 -11.03 39.47 -30.35
N ARG A 272 -12.34 39.27 -30.10
CA ARG A 272 -13.38 39.49 -31.13
C ARG A 272 -13.45 40.95 -31.60
N TYR A 273 -13.31 41.92 -30.68
CA TYR A 273 -13.28 43.35 -31.03
C TYR A 273 -12.07 43.69 -31.91
N VAL A 274 -10.88 43.20 -31.56
CA VAL A 274 -9.66 43.42 -32.35
C VAL A 274 -9.76 42.77 -33.74
N GLN A 275 -10.33 41.56 -33.83
CA GLN A 275 -10.55 40.88 -35.12
C GLN A 275 -11.59 41.59 -36.00
N ARG A 276 -12.66 42.16 -35.41
CA ARG A 276 -13.66 42.97 -36.14
C ARG A 276 -13.10 44.33 -36.57
N GLY A 277 -12.29 44.98 -35.75
CA GLY A 277 -11.60 46.23 -36.09
C GLY A 277 -10.60 46.06 -37.24
N ARG A 278 -9.87 44.94 -37.29
CA ARG A 278 -8.97 44.60 -38.40
C ARG A 278 -9.70 44.28 -39.72
N LYS A 279 -10.92 43.74 -39.67
CA LYS A 279 -11.75 43.51 -40.88
C LYS A 279 -12.35 44.79 -41.45
N ARG A 280 -12.61 45.83 -40.63
CA ARG A 280 -13.14 47.13 -41.09
C ARG A 280 -12.10 48.05 -41.73
N LYS A 281 -10.80 47.85 -41.46
CA LYS A 281 -9.69 48.61 -42.07
C LYS A 281 -9.16 48.03 -43.40
N LYS A 282 -9.83 47.04 -43.99
CA LYS A 282 -9.42 46.34 -45.23
C LYS A 282 -10.44 46.46 -46.38
N LYS A 283 -11.35 47.44 -46.34
CA LYS A 283 -12.23 47.80 -47.45
C LYS A 283 -11.99 49.24 -47.86
#